data_AF-S7PBZ7-F1
#
_entry.id   AF-S7PBZ7-F1
#
_cell.length_a   1.000
_cell.length_b   1.000
_cell.length_c   1.000
_cell.angle_alpha   90.00
_cell.angle_beta   90.00
_cell.angle_gamma   90.00
#
_symmetry.space_group_name_H-M   'P 1'
#
loop_
_entity.id
_entity.type
_entity.pdbx_description
1 polymer ?
#
loop_
_entity_poly.entity_id
_entity_poly.type
_entity_poly.pdbx_seq_one_letter_code
_entity_poly.pdbx_strand_id
1 'polypeptide(L)'
;MKRGARSEKHPTMRERNVEHLELERSLMSSGNWKESYCQRTARHKGLSQIHDHKDMLLVKATAKRKGIKATDVKGLLPLMILMVIIFLMIVFWENELYEETVMSTIEHLHVDYPQSNIAVRYCNHMILERIIKEPDNTCKKEHVFIHERPRQINRVCTSPKRMACQNHSSISCFQSETKFKMTVCKLIEGIRYPACRYHISPTEGFIVVTCDDMGPVNFQKYVE
;
A
#
# COMPACT_ATOMS: atom_id res chain seq x y z
N MET A 1 -27.43 6.97 -55.77
CA MET A 1 -26.17 7.58 -55.28
C MET A 1 -26.44 8.34 -53.99
N LYS A 2 -26.12 7.74 -52.83
CA LYS A 2 -25.69 8.37 -51.56
C LYS A 2 -25.38 7.22 -50.59
N ARG A 3 -24.09 7.01 -50.33
CA ARG A 3 -23.54 5.99 -49.42
C ARG A 3 -23.87 6.42 -47.99
N GLY A 4 -24.61 5.60 -47.25
CA GLY A 4 -24.76 5.74 -45.80
C GLY A 4 -23.51 5.18 -45.11
N ALA A 5 -22.77 6.04 -44.42
CA ALA A 5 -21.58 5.66 -43.67
C ALA A 5 -21.96 4.76 -42.48
N ARG A 6 -21.33 3.58 -42.40
CA ARG A 6 -21.41 2.67 -41.25
C ARG A 6 -20.55 3.28 -40.13
N SER A 7 -21.20 3.81 -39.10
CA SER A 7 -20.52 4.26 -37.89
C SER A 7 -20.04 3.03 -37.11
N GLU A 8 -18.73 2.81 -37.10
CA GLU A 8 -18.07 1.88 -36.18
C GLU A 8 -18.23 2.44 -34.75
N LYS A 9 -18.93 1.69 -33.90
CA LYS A 9 -19.06 2.01 -32.48
C LYS A 9 -17.76 1.61 -31.77
N HIS A 10 -17.09 2.57 -31.17
CA HIS A 10 -16.03 2.30 -30.20
C HIS A 10 -16.64 1.75 -28.90
N PRO A 11 -16.11 0.65 -28.34
CA PRO A 11 -16.65 0.06 -27.12
C PRO A 11 -16.42 0.96 -25.91
N THR A 12 -17.41 0.97 -25.02
CA THR A 12 -17.42 1.80 -23.81
C THR A 12 -16.44 1.29 -22.76
N MET A 13 -15.95 2.16 -21.86
CA MET A 13 -14.93 1.84 -20.84
C MET A 13 -15.34 0.68 -19.91
N ARG A 14 -16.65 0.40 -19.78
CA ARG A 14 -17.18 -0.74 -19.01
C ARG A 14 -17.05 -2.07 -19.75
N GLU A 15 -17.14 -2.10 -21.08
CA GLU A 15 -16.96 -3.32 -21.91
C GLU A 15 -15.49 -3.75 -21.97
N ARG A 16 -14.56 -2.77 -21.99
CA ARG A 16 -13.12 -3.02 -21.99
C ARG A 16 -12.61 -3.68 -20.69
N ASN A 17 -13.30 -3.45 -19.57
CA ASN A 17 -12.95 -4.03 -18.28
C ASN A 17 -13.45 -5.47 -18.14
N VAL A 18 -14.52 -5.86 -18.84
CA VAL A 18 -15.03 -7.24 -18.83
C VAL A 18 -14.12 -8.15 -19.65
N GLU A 19 -13.64 -7.70 -20.83
CA GLU A 19 -12.64 -8.45 -21.62
C GLU A 19 -11.29 -8.61 -20.87
N HIS A 20 -10.87 -7.62 -20.09
CA HIS A 20 -9.64 -7.70 -19.31
C HIS A 20 -9.74 -8.70 -18.14
N LEU A 21 -10.91 -8.83 -17.53
CA LEU A 21 -11.20 -9.79 -16.45
C LEU A 21 -11.34 -11.24 -16.96
N GLU A 22 -11.78 -11.45 -18.20
CA GLU A 22 -11.84 -12.79 -18.83
C GLU A 22 -10.47 -13.28 -19.34
N LEU A 23 -9.57 -12.37 -19.73
CA LEU A 23 -8.17 -12.69 -20.02
C LEU A 23 -7.39 -13.12 -18.77
N GLU A 24 -7.60 -12.48 -17.62
CA GLU A 24 -6.94 -12.86 -16.36
C GLU A 24 -7.44 -14.19 -15.79
N ARG A 25 -8.75 -14.49 -15.94
CA ARG A 25 -9.33 -15.77 -15.51
C ARG A 25 -8.84 -16.95 -16.38
N SER A 26 -8.49 -16.71 -17.65
CA SER A 26 -7.91 -17.71 -18.54
C SER A 26 -6.43 -18.00 -18.23
N LEU A 27 -5.68 -17.01 -17.73
CA LEU A 27 -4.28 -17.15 -17.32
C LEU A 27 -4.12 -17.83 -15.94
N MET A 28 -5.14 -17.76 -15.07
CA MET A 28 -5.15 -18.44 -13.78
C MET A 28 -5.51 -19.94 -13.85
N SER A 29 -6.00 -20.44 -14.98
CA SER A 29 -6.38 -21.86 -15.16
C SER A 29 -5.26 -22.75 -15.71
N SER A 30 -4.15 -22.19 -16.20
CA SER A 30 -2.98 -22.94 -16.65
C SER A 30 -1.94 -22.99 -15.53
N GLY A 31 -2.09 -23.92 -14.59
CA GLY A 31 -1.22 -24.10 -13.44
C GLY A 31 0.25 -24.39 -13.80
N ASN A 32 1.04 -23.34 -14.02
CA ASN A 32 2.47 -23.47 -14.25
C ASN A 32 3.26 -22.34 -13.56
N TRP A 33 3.34 -22.40 -12.23
CA TRP A 33 4.22 -21.54 -11.42
C TRP A 33 5.43 -22.31 -10.87
N LYS A 34 6.12 -23.04 -11.75
CA LYS A 34 7.46 -23.56 -11.50
C LYS A 34 8.35 -23.23 -12.68
N GLU A 35 8.94 -22.04 -12.70
CA GLU A 35 10.22 -21.76 -13.36
C GLU A 35 10.49 -20.25 -13.38
N SER A 36 11.15 -19.75 -12.34
CA SER A 36 12.07 -18.60 -12.47
C SER A 36 12.83 -18.41 -11.17
N TYR A 37 13.71 -19.36 -10.83
CA TYR A 37 14.90 -19.07 -10.03
C TYR A 37 15.94 -20.17 -10.21
N CYS A 38 16.45 -20.37 -11.44
CA CYS A 38 17.76 -21.00 -11.62
C CYS A 38 18.30 -20.81 -13.04
N GLN A 39 18.90 -19.64 -13.30
CA GLN A 39 19.88 -19.50 -14.38
C GLN A 39 21.19 -19.05 -13.77
N ARG A 40 21.88 -20.02 -13.16
CA ARG A 40 23.34 -20.05 -13.27
C ARG A 40 23.84 -21.47 -13.03
N THR A 41 24.51 -21.96 -14.08
CA THR A 41 25.48 -23.05 -14.12
C THR A 41 25.00 -24.48 -14.42
N ALA A 42 25.85 -25.13 -15.23
CA ALA A 42 25.98 -26.57 -15.47
C ALA A 42 25.04 -27.24 -16.49
N ARG A 43 25.26 -26.88 -17.76
CA ARG A 43 25.25 -27.84 -18.87
C ARG A 43 26.30 -28.92 -18.59
N HIS A 44 25.88 -30.18 -18.38
CA HIS A 44 26.49 -31.43 -18.90
C HIS A 44 26.23 -32.65 -17.98
N LYS A 45 25.35 -33.58 -18.42
CA LYS A 45 25.68 -34.98 -18.82
C LYS A 45 24.45 -35.91 -18.75
N GLY A 46 24.15 -36.54 -19.89
CA GLY A 46 23.47 -37.83 -20.03
C GLY A 46 23.84 -38.34 -21.44
N LEU A 47 24.78 -39.27 -21.62
CA LEU A 47 24.79 -40.74 -21.44
C LEU A 47 23.99 -41.53 -22.50
N SER A 48 24.63 -42.58 -23.03
CA SER A 48 24.14 -43.66 -23.92
C SER A 48 24.13 -43.28 -25.41
N GLN A 49 24.62 -44.06 -26.40
CA GLN A 49 25.05 -45.45 -26.45
C GLN A 49 25.92 -45.66 -27.71
N ILE A 50 26.93 -46.53 -27.58
CA ILE A 50 27.54 -47.50 -28.51
C ILE A 50 27.16 -47.39 -30.02
N HIS A 51 28.13 -47.10 -30.91
CA HIS A 51 28.72 -48.05 -31.88
C HIS A 51 29.83 -47.40 -32.73
N ASP A 52 30.73 -48.25 -33.21
CA ASP A 52 31.74 -48.08 -34.27
C ASP A 52 33.22 -47.79 -33.91
N HIS A 53 33.94 -48.89 -33.67
CA HIS A 53 34.96 -49.43 -34.59
C HIS A 53 36.12 -48.51 -35.03
N LYS A 54 37.26 -48.57 -34.33
CA LYS A 54 38.54 -49.07 -34.88
C LYS A 54 39.66 -48.98 -33.82
N ASP A 55 40.39 -50.07 -33.70
CA ASP A 55 41.64 -50.19 -32.95
C ASP A 55 42.68 -49.14 -33.37
N MET A 56 43.40 -48.57 -32.41
CA MET A 56 44.87 -48.59 -32.42
C MET A 56 45.49 -48.05 -31.11
N LEU A 57 46.30 -48.90 -30.49
CA LEU A 57 47.51 -48.58 -29.71
C LEU A 57 47.42 -47.70 -28.44
N LEU A 58 47.56 -48.42 -27.32
CA LEU A 58 48.27 -48.11 -26.07
C LEU A 58 49.04 -46.77 -26.00
N VAL A 59 48.51 -45.83 -25.21
CA VAL A 59 49.31 -44.81 -24.51
C VAL A 59 49.01 -44.93 -23.02
N LYS A 60 50.02 -45.36 -22.24
CA LYS A 60 49.98 -45.37 -20.77
C LYS A 60 49.89 -43.93 -20.27
N ALA A 61 48.74 -43.54 -19.72
CA ALA A 61 48.62 -42.35 -18.88
C ALA A 61 48.23 -42.77 -17.46
N THR A 62 49.17 -42.67 -16.52
CA THR A 62 48.94 -42.90 -15.10
C THR A 62 48.19 -41.72 -14.49
N ALA A 63 46.85 -41.78 -14.50
CA ALA A 63 46.02 -40.78 -13.83
C ALA A 63 45.94 -41.06 -12.31
N LYS A 64 46.76 -40.36 -11.52
CA LYS A 64 46.67 -40.35 -10.06
C LYS A 64 45.41 -39.56 -9.65
N ARG A 65 44.29 -40.24 -9.40
CA ARG A 65 43.09 -39.61 -8.81
C ARG A 65 43.42 -39.14 -7.39
N LYS A 66 43.67 -37.85 -7.21
CA LYS A 66 43.63 -37.20 -5.90
C LYS A 66 42.17 -36.96 -5.57
N GLY A 67 41.60 -37.81 -4.71
CA GLY A 67 40.23 -37.64 -4.22
C GLY A 67 40.08 -36.29 -3.54
N ILE A 68 39.12 -35.48 -4.02
CA ILE A 68 38.69 -34.27 -3.32
C ILE A 68 37.86 -34.75 -2.14
N LYS A 69 38.39 -34.57 -0.92
CA LYS A 69 37.60 -34.78 0.30
C LYS A 69 36.49 -33.73 0.30
N ALA A 70 35.24 -34.17 0.38
CA ALA A 70 34.11 -33.29 0.63
C ALA A 70 34.35 -32.60 1.99
N THR A 71 34.51 -31.28 1.97
CA THR A 71 34.59 -30.49 3.19
C THR A 71 33.22 -30.48 3.85
N ASP A 72 33.22 -30.86 5.11
CA ASP A 72 32.08 -31.00 6.01
C ASP A 72 31.15 -29.76 5.95
N VAL A 73 29.92 -29.94 5.47
CA VAL A 73 28.91 -28.89 5.25
C VAL A 73 28.34 -28.36 6.58
N LYS A 74 28.90 -28.79 7.73
CA LYS A 74 28.45 -28.45 9.09
C LYS A 74 28.51 -26.95 9.40
N GLY A 75 29.31 -26.17 8.66
CA GLY A 75 29.38 -24.71 8.80
C GLY A 75 28.30 -23.92 8.04
N LEU A 76 27.58 -24.53 7.08
CA LEU A 76 26.54 -23.85 6.30
C LEU A 76 25.17 -23.90 6.96
N LEU A 77 24.87 -24.98 7.71
CA LEU A 77 23.61 -25.11 8.45
C LEU A 77 23.35 -23.96 9.44
N PRO A 78 24.33 -23.53 10.28
CA PRO A 78 24.13 -22.39 11.18
C PRO A 78 23.97 -21.06 10.42
N LEU A 79 24.59 -20.91 9.24
CA LEU A 79 24.44 -19.71 8.41
C LEU A 79 23.04 -19.64 7.79
N MET A 80 22.49 -20.77 7.35
CA MET A 80 21.11 -20.83 6.84
C MET A 80 20.10 -20.50 7.95
N ILE A 81 20.32 -21.01 9.16
CA ILE A 81 19.47 -20.70 10.32
C ILE A 81 19.58 -19.21 10.70
N LEU A 82 20.79 -18.64 10.68
CA LEU A 82 21.01 -17.23 10.96
C LEU A 82 20.28 -16.32 9.96
N MET A 83 20.30 -16.65 8.67
CA MET A 83 19.55 -15.91 7.64
C MET A 83 18.04 -15.97 7.85
N VAL A 84 17.51 -17.12 8.27
CA VAL A 84 16.07 -17.26 8.58
C VAL A 84 15.72 -16.45 9.82
N ILE A 85 16.53 -16.47 10.87
CA ILE A 85 16.29 -15.68 12.09
C ILE A 85 16.31 -14.18 11.76
N ILE A 86 17.30 -13.70 10.99
CA ILE A 86 17.36 -12.31 10.57
C ILE A 86 16.13 -11.94 9.75
N PHE A 87 15.70 -12.79 8.81
CA PHE A 87 14.48 -12.57 8.03
C PHE A 87 13.24 -12.48 8.92
N LEU A 88 13.10 -13.38 9.90
CA LEU A 88 11.99 -13.35 10.87
C LEU A 88 12.02 -12.08 11.73
N MET A 89 13.20 -11.63 12.15
CA MET A 89 13.35 -10.38 12.91
C MET A 89 13.02 -9.15 12.07
N ILE A 90 13.38 -9.13 10.78
CA ILE A 90 13.01 -8.07 9.84
C ILE A 90 11.49 -8.05 9.65
N VAL A 91 10.85 -9.19 9.40
CA VAL A 91 9.39 -9.28 9.25
C VAL A 91 8.64 -8.90 10.53
N PHE A 92 9.18 -9.25 11.70
CA PHE A 92 8.61 -8.87 12.99
C PHE A 92 8.76 -7.36 13.26
N TRP A 93 9.93 -6.78 12.95
CA TRP A 93 10.14 -5.32 12.99
C TRP A 93 9.28 -4.55 12.00
N GLU A 94 9.09 -5.07 10.79
CA GLU A 94 8.18 -4.47 9.81
C GLU A 94 6.74 -4.45 10.34
N ASN A 95 6.28 -5.50 11.03
CA ASN A 95 4.93 -5.53 11.59
C ASN A 95 4.73 -4.61 12.81
N GLU A 96 5.68 -4.57 13.74
CA GLU A 96 5.52 -3.80 14.98
C GLU A 96 5.70 -2.29 14.77
N LEU A 97 6.50 -1.87 13.78
CA LEU A 97 6.61 -0.47 13.39
C LEU A 97 5.44 -0.02 12.49
N TYR A 98 4.85 -0.91 11.69
CA TYR A 98 3.77 -0.58 10.76
C TYR A 98 2.44 -0.22 11.46
N GLU A 99 2.17 -0.74 12.67
CA GLU A 99 0.95 -0.38 13.41
C GLU A 99 1.00 1.04 14.03
N GLU A 100 2.18 1.55 14.39
CA GLU A 100 2.35 2.95 14.88
C GLU A 100 2.66 3.94 13.76
N THR A 101 3.27 3.50 12.66
CA THR A 101 3.65 4.37 11.52
C THR A 101 2.85 4.08 10.26
N VAL A 102 1.56 3.78 10.36
CA VAL A 102 0.67 4.27 9.30
C VAL A 102 0.74 5.79 9.44
N MET A 103 1.61 6.43 8.66
CA MET A 103 1.57 7.86 8.40
C MET A 103 0.18 8.14 7.86
N SER A 104 -0.74 8.37 8.77
CA SER A 104 -2.15 8.49 8.51
C SER A 104 -2.31 9.87 7.90
N THR A 105 -2.20 9.91 6.57
CA THR A 105 -2.24 11.13 5.81
C THR A 105 -3.53 11.87 6.13
N ILE A 106 -3.52 13.20 6.04
CA ILE A 106 -4.75 13.99 6.19
C ILE A 106 -5.85 13.42 5.29
N GLU A 107 -5.49 13.00 4.08
CA GLU A 107 -6.43 12.40 3.14
C GLU A 107 -7.11 11.17 3.74
N HIS A 108 -6.32 10.23 4.29
CA HIS A 108 -6.87 9.03 4.91
C HIS A 108 -7.68 9.33 6.18
N LEU A 109 -7.25 10.26 7.03
CA LEU A 109 -7.95 10.52 8.30
C LEU A 109 -9.14 11.46 8.19
N HIS A 110 -9.04 12.49 7.36
CA HIS A 110 -9.94 13.62 7.36
C HIS A 110 -10.69 13.81 6.05
N VAL A 111 -10.34 13.14 4.94
CA VAL A 111 -10.99 13.40 3.65
C VAL A 111 -11.89 12.24 3.25
N ASP A 112 -13.16 12.54 2.96
CA ASP A 112 -14.15 11.57 2.46
C ASP A 112 -14.83 12.15 1.20
N TYR A 113 -14.19 11.91 0.04
CA TYR A 113 -14.66 12.38 -1.25
C TYR A 113 -14.57 11.30 -2.34
N PRO A 114 -15.66 10.99 -3.06
CA PRO A 114 -17.03 11.46 -2.82
C PRO A 114 -17.56 10.96 -1.48
N GLN A 115 -18.43 11.75 -0.84
CA GLN A 115 -19.00 11.39 0.46
C GLN A 115 -19.65 10.00 0.41
N SER A 116 -19.32 9.14 1.37
CA SER A 116 -19.87 7.80 1.41
C SER A 116 -21.39 7.82 1.60
N ASN A 117 -22.10 6.87 0.98
CA ASN A 117 -23.56 6.81 1.03
C ASN A 117 -24.09 6.16 2.33
N ILE A 118 -23.45 6.49 3.46
CA ILE A 118 -23.72 5.92 4.78
C ILE A 118 -24.37 7.00 5.63
N ALA A 119 -25.66 7.25 5.43
CA ALA A 119 -26.37 8.29 6.18
C ALA A 119 -26.55 7.95 7.67
N VAL A 120 -26.78 6.66 7.98
CA VAL A 120 -27.02 6.20 9.35
C VAL A 120 -25.69 5.74 9.96
N ARG A 121 -25.31 6.34 11.10
CA ARG A 121 -24.07 6.00 11.83
C ARG A 121 -22.77 6.25 11.05
N TYR A 122 -22.77 7.20 10.10
CA TYR A 122 -21.59 7.65 9.36
C TYR A 122 -20.32 7.71 10.22
N CYS A 123 -20.35 8.53 11.28
CA CYS A 123 -19.19 8.73 12.15
C CYS A 123 -18.68 7.44 12.80
N ASN A 124 -19.58 6.58 13.31
CA ASN A 124 -19.19 5.32 13.93
C ASN A 124 -18.52 4.39 12.93
N HIS A 125 -19.04 4.34 11.69
CA HIS A 125 -18.45 3.52 10.64
C HIS A 125 -17.08 4.03 10.23
N MET A 126 -16.97 5.32 9.88
CA MET A 126 -15.74 5.91 9.37
C MET A 126 -14.61 5.91 10.40
N ILE A 127 -14.93 6.12 11.69
CA ILE A 127 -13.94 6.06 12.78
C ILE A 127 -13.37 4.65 12.96
N LEU A 128 -14.21 3.62 12.82
CA LEU A 128 -13.77 2.23 12.90
C LEU A 128 -12.98 1.81 11.66
N GLU A 129 -13.44 2.18 10.47
CA GLU A 129 -12.81 1.86 9.19
C GLU A 129 -11.39 2.46 9.09
N ARG A 130 -11.22 3.70 9.56
CA ARG A 130 -9.95 4.43 9.48
C ARG A 130 -9.09 4.32 10.75
N ILE A 131 -9.52 3.50 11.73
CA ILE A 131 -8.82 3.27 13.01
C ILE A 131 -8.49 4.61 13.71
N ILE A 132 -9.48 5.50 13.81
CA ILE A 132 -9.32 6.82 14.43
C ILE A 132 -9.49 6.68 15.95
N LYS A 133 -8.37 6.80 16.67
CA LYS A 133 -8.30 6.72 18.13
C LYS A 133 -7.21 7.64 18.66
N GLU A 134 -7.28 7.95 19.95
CA GLU A 134 -6.16 8.63 20.62
C GLU A 134 -4.99 7.64 20.89
N PRO A 135 -3.77 8.13 21.13
CA PRO A 135 -2.59 7.28 21.37
C PRO A 135 -2.75 6.33 22.57
N ASP A 136 -3.56 6.70 23.55
CA ASP A 136 -3.89 5.89 24.73
C ASP A 136 -5.00 4.84 24.48
N ASN A 137 -5.39 4.63 23.21
CA ASN A 137 -6.50 3.79 22.78
C ASN A 137 -7.87 4.25 23.29
N THR A 138 -8.02 5.53 23.64
CA THR A 138 -9.33 6.11 23.97
C THR A 138 -10.07 6.62 22.74
N CYS A 139 -11.38 6.80 22.90
CA CYS A 139 -12.23 7.38 21.87
C CYS A 139 -11.86 8.84 21.63
N LYS A 140 -11.66 9.23 20.36
CA LYS A 140 -11.44 10.64 19.99
C LYS A 140 -12.66 11.46 20.38
N LYS A 141 -12.49 12.60 21.08
CA LYS A 141 -13.62 13.43 21.54
C LYS A 141 -14.37 14.11 20.39
N GLU A 142 -13.62 14.65 19.44
CA GLU A 142 -14.14 15.29 18.24
C GLU A 142 -13.25 14.94 17.06
N HIS A 143 -13.86 14.55 15.93
CA HIS A 143 -13.18 14.29 14.67
C HIS A 143 -13.97 14.91 13.52
N VAL A 144 -13.28 15.33 12.45
CA VAL A 144 -13.90 16.02 11.32
C VAL A 144 -13.57 15.29 10.03
N PHE A 145 -14.61 15.01 9.23
CA PHE A 145 -14.48 14.50 7.86
C PHE A 145 -14.88 15.58 6.86
N ILE A 146 -13.98 15.91 5.94
CA ILE A 146 -14.11 16.92 4.91
C ILE A 146 -14.58 16.24 3.62
N HIS A 147 -15.68 16.73 3.06
CA HIS A 147 -16.33 16.17 1.87
C HIS A 147 -15.96 16.96 0.61
N GLU A 148 -14.66 17.13 0.36
CA GLU A 148 -14.15 17.89 -0.78
C GLU A 148 -12.93 17.21 -1.39
N ARG A 149 -12.66 17.50 -2.67
CA ARG A 149 -11.51 16.97 -3.40
C ARG A 149 -10.20 17.33 -2.70
N PRO A 150 -9.25 16.38 -2.56
CA PRO A 150 -7.92 16.67 -2.02
C PRO A 150 -7.22 17.85 -2.72
N ARG A 151 -7.43 18.01 -4.04
CA ARG A 151 -6.91 19.15 -4.80
C ARG A 151 -7.36 20.52 -4.26
N GLN A 152 -8.58 20.66 -3.73
CA GLN A 152 -9.03 21.92 -3.14
C GLN A 152 -8.44 22.12 -1.75
N ILE A 153 -8.25 21.05 -0.99
CA ILE A 153 -7.59 21.10 0.32
C ILE A 153 -6.13 21.53 0.16
N ASN A 154 -5.42 21.03 -0.85
CA ASN A 154 -4.04 21.43 -1.15
C ASN A 154 -3.92 22.92 -1.51
N ARG A 155 -4.95 23.52 -2.12
CA ARG A 155 -4.98 24.97 -2.42
C ARG A 155 -5.05 25.84 -1.16
N VAL A 156 -5.41 25.28 0.00
CA VAL A 156 -5.38 26.02 1.26
C VAL A 156 -3.96 26.42 1.62
N CYS A 157 -2.96 25.60 1.29
CA CYS A 157 -1.55 25.93 1.53
C CYS A 157 -1.04 27.12 0.72
N THR A 158 -1.73 27.47 -0.38
CA THR A 158 -1.42 28.65 -1.20
C THR A 158 -2.25 29.88 -0.80
N SER A 159 -3.07 29.78 0.24
CA SER A 159 -3.92 30.87 0.72
C SER A 159 -3.08 32.03 1.30
N PRO A 160 -3.46 33.30 1.05
CA PRO A 160 -2.84 34.45 1.70
C PRO A 160 -3.12 34.50 3.21
N LYS A 161 -4.11 33.75 3.72
CA LYS A 161 -4.46 33.70 5.15
C LYS A 161 -3.51 32.81 5.95
N ARG A 162 -2.25 33.22 6.04
CA ARG A 162 -1.22 32.59 6.88
C ARG A 162 -1.34 33.07 8.32
N MET A 163 -1.25 32.15 9.28
CA MET A 163 -1.31 32.43 10.70
C MET A 163 -0.34 31.57 11.51
N ALA A 164 -0.03 32.01 12.72
CA ALA A 164 0.72 31.22 13.68
C ALA A 164 -0.16 30.08 14.23
N CYS A 165 0.40 28.87 14.24
CA CYS A 165 -0.25 27.70 14.82
C CYS A 165 -0.26 27.80 16.36
N GLN A 166 -1.35 27.35 17.01
CA GLN A 166 -1.44 27.35 18.47
C GLN A 166 -0.40 26.44 19.15
N ASN A 167 0.08 25.40 18.48
CA ASN A 167 0.99 24.39 19.04
C ASN A 167 2.48 24.73 18.90
N HIS A 168 2.85 26.00 18.71
CA HIS A 168 4.24 26.47 18.63
C HIS A 168 5.14 25.70 17.63
N SER A 169 4.54 25.09 16.60
CA SER A 169 5.29 24.40 15.55
C SER A 169 6.05 25.42 14.71
N SER A 170 7.24 25.05 14.21
CA SER A 170 8.00 25.85 13.23
C SER A 170 7.26 26.00 11.88
N ILE A 171 6.19 25.24 11.69
CA ILE A 171 5.38 25.17 10.48
C ILE A 171 4.25 26.22 10.56
N SER A 172 3.92 26.82 9.42
CA SER A 172 2.85 27.81 9.32
C SER A 172 1.48 27.16 9.09
N CYS A 173 0.47 27.75 9.73
CA CYS A 173 -0.93 27.38 9.55
C CYS A 173 -1.56 28.26 8.46
N PHE A 174 -2.43 27.66 7.65
CA PHE A 174 -3.17 28.35 6.61
C PHE A 174 -4.66 28.10 6.80
N GLN A 175 -5.45 29.17 6.70
CA GLN A 175 -6.90 29.08 6.72
C GLN A 175 -7.44 29.12 5.29
N SER A 176 -8.46 28.32 5.01
CA SER A 176 -9.15 28.36 3.72
C SER A 176 -9.87 29.69 3.48
N GLU A 177 -9.92 30.11 2.21
CA GLU A 177 -10.70 31.28 1.79
C GLU A 177 -12.18 30.93 1.60
N THR A 178 -12.46 29.69 1.22
CA THR A 178 -13.80 29.17 0.99
C THR A 178 -14.23 28.25 2.12
N LYS A 179 -15.54 28.14 2.32
CA LYS A 179 -16.12 27.15 3.22
C LYS A 179 -16.06 25.76 2.58
N PHE A 180 -15.77 24.77 3.40
CA PHE A 180 -15.76 23.35 3.04
C PHE A 180 -16.96 22.66 3.66
N LYS A 181 -17.57 21.75 2.91
CA LYS A 181 -18.57 20.82 3.45
C LYS A 181 -17.88 19.77 4.28
N MET A 182 -18.33 19.57 5.52
CA MET A 182 -17.74 18.61 6.42
C MET A 182 -18.79 18.00 7.35
N THR A 183 -18.43 16.89 7.97
CA THR A 183 -19.19 16.25 9.02
C THR A 183 -18.34 16.22 10.28
N VAL A 184 -18.85 16.83 11.35
CA VAL A 184 -18.26 16.81 12.67
C VAL A 184 -18.83 15.63 13.45
N CYS A 185 -17.92 14.78 13.92
CA CYS A 185 -18.20 13.61 14.73
C CYS A 185 -17.86 13.89 16.19
N LYS A 186 -18.89 14.09 17.03
CA LYS A 186 -18.73 14.37 18.46
C LYS A 186 -19.02 13.14 19.30
N LEU A 187 -18.13 12.76 20.19
CA LEU A 187 -18.31 11.61 21.06
C LEU A 187 -19.52 11.82 21.99
N ILE A 188 -20.47 10.89 21.96
CA ILE A 188 -21.63 10.85 22.84
C ILE A 188 -21.36 9.89 24.01
N GLU A 189 -20.81 8.72 23.70
CA GLU A 189 -20.64 7.62 24.66
C GLU A 189 -19.48 6.73 24.25
N GLY A 190 -18.86 6.08 25.23
CA GLY A 190 -17.69 5.24 25.04
C GLY A 190 -16.43 5.94 25.53
N ILE A 191 -15.56 5.17 26.17
CA ILE A 191 -14.28 5.67 26.70
C ILE A 191 -13.12 5.06 25.90
N ARG A 192 -13.24 3.76 25.56
CA ARG A 192 -12.18 2.97 24.94
C ARG A 192 -12.60 2.50 23.55
N TYR A 193 -11.70 2.65 22.58
CA TYR A 193 -11.87 2.09 21.24
C TYR A 193 -11.92 0.56 21.30
N PRO A 194 -12.78 -0.15 20.52
CA PRO A 194 -13.63 0.34 19.43
C PRO A 194 -15.08 0.69 19.84
N ALA A 195 -15.44 0.61 21.12
CA ALA A 195 -16.83 0.79 21.59
C ALA A 195 -17.21 2.29 21.75
N CYS A 196 -17.02 3.08 20.69
CA CYS A 196 -17.27 4.52 20.68
C CYS A 196 -18.55 4.85 19.89
N ARG A 197 -19.37 5.76 20.42
CA ARG A 197 -20.61 6.23 19.79
C ARG A 197 -20.56 7.73 19.56
N TYR A 198 -20.79 8.15 18.32
CA TYR A 198 -20.65 9.53 17.86
C TYR A 198 -21.96 10.12 17.38
N HIS A 199 -22.12 11.42 17.63
CA HIS A 199 -23.12 12.29 17.02
C HIS A 199 -22.61 12.78 15.67
N ILE A 200 -23.50 12.78 14.68
CA ILE A 200 -23.21 13.25 13.32
C ILE A 200 -23.75 14.68 13.21
N SER A 201 -22.88 15.63 12.94
CA SER A 201 -23.24 17.04 12.72
C SER A 201 -22.69 17.51 11.37
N PRO A 202 -23.53 17.58 10.32
CA PRO A 202 -23.14 18.19 9.05
C PRO A 202 -22.92 19.69 9.25
N THR A 203 -21.76 20.20 8.84
CA THR A 203 -21.34 21.59 9.04
C THR A 203 -20.64 22.12 7.79
N GLU A 204 -20.69 23.43 7.59
CA GLU A 204 -19.88 24.12 6.58
C GLU A 204 -19.04 25.20 7.25
N GLY A 205 -17.72 25.16 7.05
CA GLY A 205 -16.78 26.04 7.73
C GLY A 205 -15.44 26.16 7.02
N PHE A 206 -14.61 27.07 7.50
CA PHE A 206 -13.23 27.23 7.06
C PHE A 206 -12.33 26.22 7.77
N ILE A 207 -11.45 25.56 7.02
CA ILE A 207 -10.48 24.64 7.58
C ILE A 207 -9.15 25.35 7.83
N VAL A 208 -8.46 24.95 8.88
CA VAL A 208 -7.10 25.39 9.21
C VAL A 208 -6.20 24.17 9.16
N VAL A 209 -5.19 24.21 8.31
CA VAL A 209 -4.22 23.13 8.11
C VAL A 209 -2.79 23.65 8.27
N THR A 210 -1.87 22.80 8.68
CA THR A 210 -0.43 23.07 8.62
C THR A 210 0.10 22.59 7.29
N CYS A 211 0.91 23.41 6.61
CA CYS A 211 1.46 23.06 5.31
C CYS A 211 2.99 23.07 5.31
N ASP A 212 3.58 22.09 4.63
CA ASP A 212 5.00 22.05 4.27
C ASP A 212 5.18 22.37 2.77
N ASP A 213 6.40 22.18 2.25
CA ASP A 213 6.72 22.42 0.85
C ASP A 213 6.01 21.45 -0.12
N MET A 214 5.48 20.33 0.37
CA MET A 214 4.82 19.28 -0.42
C MET A 214 3.29 19.35 -0.35
N GLY A 215 2.72 19.97 0.68
CA GLY A 215 1.28 20.15 0.82
C GLY A 215 0.79 20.21 2.27
N PRO A 216 -0.49 19.88 2.52
CA PRO A 216 -1.04 19.91 3.87
C PRO A 216 -0.59 18.67 4.66
N VAL A 217 0.03 18.90 5.83
CA VAL A 217 0.64 17.87 6.69
C VAL A 217 -0.27 17.45 7.83
N ASN A 218 -0.92 18.41 8.50
CA ASN A 218 -1.84 18.13 9.59
C ASN A 218 -3.09 19.03 9.56
N PHE A 219 -4.22 18.49 9.99
CA PHE A 219 -5.45 19.24 10.24
C PHE A 219 -5.43 19.80 11.66
N GLN A 220 -5.65 21.11 11.82
CA GLN A 220 -5.67 21.76 13.13
C GLN A 220 -7.07 21.88 13.69
N LYS A 221 -7.95 22.59 12.97
CA LYS A 221 -9.30 22.92 13.41
C LYS A 221 -10.15 23.42 12.24
N TYR A 222 -11.45 23.56 12.49
CA TYR A 222 -12.39 24.28 11.64
C TYR A 222 -12.92 25.53 12.35
N VAL A 223 -13.41 26.49 11.57
CA VAL A 223 -14.04 27.74 12.03
C VAL A 223 -15.33 27.94 11.24
N GLU A 224 -16.45 28.13 11.92
CA GLU A 224 -17.77 28.34 11.28
C GLU A 224 -17.92 29.72 10.60
#